data_AF-A0A3Q9XVN3-F1
#
_entry.id   AF-A0A3Q9XVN3-F1
#
_cell.length_a   1.000
_cell.length_b   1.000
_cell.length_c   1.000
_cell.angle_alpha   90.00
_cell.angle_beta   90.00
_cell.angle_gamma   90.00
#
_symmetry.space_group_name_H-M   'P 1'
#
loop_
_entity.id
_entity.type
_entity.pdbx_description
1 polymer ?
#
loop_
_entity_poly.entity_id
_entity_poly.type
_entity_poly.pdbx_seq_one_letter_code
_entity_poly.pdbx_strand_id
1 'polypeptide(L)'
;MVINFLSKACLFIDHKADYIPIASTVVNLVNIFQKVIVLPLKEKENLSRNPYYTHLKQKTFKRCAILLIPVLGNILVGIWNFAPSKEDDKDALCAAIRSVQHNGMALKYASPELRNVKQVVLAAVQQNGKALKYASPKLRNVKQVVLSAVQQDGKALKYASPKLRDVKQVVLAAVQKCSWALEYAGEDLRNDRKFFLAVVRQHGNDLRHASEKLRNDKEIVLAAVQEWGWALRHASEKLRNDKEIVLAAVQQDGSALEYASEELRNDREVVITAVKQYGLALKYASEKLRNDPEVLRCLAG
;
A
#
# COMPACT_ATOMS: atom_id res chain seq x y z
N MET A 1 -60.91 -39.11 30.36
CA MET A 1 -60.10 -39.18 31.61
C MET A 1 -58.68 -38.63 31.42
N VAL A 2 -57.96 -38.97 30.34
CA VAL A 2 -56.57 -38.54 30.06
C VAL A 2 -56.36 -37.01 29.96
N ILE A 3 -57.28 -36.29 29.30
CA ILE A 3 -57.20 -34.83 29.12
C ILE A 3 -57.16 -34.07 30.47
N ASN A 4 -57.85 -34.59 31.48
CA ASN A 4 -57.98 -33.93 32.77
C ASN A 4 -56.73 -34.13 33.65
N PHE A 5 -56.04 -35.26 33.49
CA PHE A 5 -54.78 -35.53 34.19
C PHE A 5 -53.64 -34.65 33.66
N LEU A 6 -53.47 -34.59 32.34
CA LEU A 6 -52.45 -33.74 31.71
C LEU A 6 -52.69 -32.25 32.01
N SER A 7 -53.94 -31.79 31.96
CA SER A 7 -54.29 -30.42 32.35
C SER A 7 -53.91 -30.09 33.79
N LYS A 8 -54.17 -31.00 34.74
CA LYS A 8 -53.81 -30.81 36.15
C LYS A 8 -52.30 -30.83 36.35
N ALA A 9 -51.58 -31.71 35.65
CA ALA A 9 -50.12 -31.76 35.67
C ALA A 9 -49.51 -30.45 35.13
N CYS A 10 -49.99 -29.94 34.00
CA CYS A 10 -49.52 -28.66 33.44
C CYS A 10 -49.80 -27.48 34.37
N LEU A 11 -50.98 -27.42 35.02
CA LEU A 11 -51.30 -26.39 36.02
C LEU A 11 -50.39 -26.46 37.25
N PHE A 12 -50.12 -27.66 37.74
CA PHE A 12 -49.22 -27.87 38.88
C PHE A 12 -47.80 -27.42 38.54
N ILE A 13 -47.31 -27.81 37.36
CA ILE A 13 -45.99 -27.40 36.86
C ILE A 13 -45.94 -25.87 36.71
N ASP A 14 -46.96 -25.23 36.13
CA ASP A 14 -47.01 -23.78 35.94
C ASP A 14 -46.98 -23.02 37.27
N HIS A 15 -47.76 -23.48 38.26
CA HIS A 15 -47.76 -22.89 39.60
C HIS A 15 -46.44 -23.05 40.36
N LYS A 16 -45.78 -24.21 40.25
CA LYS A 16 -44.51 -24.45 40.93
C LYS A 16 -43.33 -23.81 40.21
N ALA A 17 -43.38 -23.76 38.88
CA ALA A 17 -42.38 -23.14 38.05
C ALA A 17 -42.28 -21.63 38.29
N ASP A 18 -43.39 -20.95 38.59
CA ASP A 18 -43.40 -19.52 38.94
C ASP A 18 -42.46 -19.15 40.11
N TYR A 19 -42.07 -20.11 40.95
CA TYR A 19 -41.16 -19.91 42.10
C TYR A 19 -39.71 -20.36 41.83
N ILE A 20 -39.42 -20.95 40.67
CA ILE A 20 -38.08 -21.41 40.29
C ILE A 20 -37.65 -20.59 39.06
N PRO A 21 -36.64 -19.70 39.16
CA PRO A 21 -36.37 -18.69 38.13
C PRO A 21 -36.24 -19.23 36.70
N ILE A 22 -35.51 -20.33 36.51
CA ILE A 22 -35.30 -20.95 35.19
C ILE A 22 -36.59 -21.61 34.67
N ALA A 23 -37.33 -22.32 35.54
CA ALA A 23 -38.59 -22.96 35.15
C ALA A 23 -39.68 -21.92 34.85
N SER A 24 -39.76 -20.83 35.64
CA SER A 24 -40.70 -19.71 35.41
C SER A 24 -40.51 -19.10 34.04
N THR A 25 -39.26 -18.97 33.60
CA THR A 25 -38.90 -18.40 32.29
C THR A 25 -39.40 -19.28 31.14
N VAL A 26 -39.07 -20.57 31.19
CA VAL A 26 -39.46 -21.54 30.14
C VAL A 26 -40.99 -21.63 30.06
N VAL A 27 -41.65 -21.70 31.21
CA VAL A 27 -43.10 -21.81 31.27
C VAL A 27 -43.79 -20.52 30.81
N ASN A 28 -43.28 -19.33 31.15
CA ASN A 28 -43.82 -18.07 30.65
C ASN A 28 -43.62 -17.88 29.14
N LEU A 29 -42.51 -18.35 28.58
CA LEU A 29 -42.28 -18.36 27.13
C LEU A 29 -43.29 -19.27 26.41
N VAL A 30 -43.50 -20.48 26.93
CA VAL A 30 -44.50 -21.44 26.42
C VAL A 30 -45.91 -20.87 26.55
N ASN A 31 -46.25 -20.23 27.67
CA ASN A 31 -47.54 -19.59 27.89
C ASN A 31 -47.81 -18.44 26.90
N ILE A 32 -46.79 -17.65 26.54
CA ILE A 32 -46.90 -16.60 25.52
C ILE A 32 -47.10 -17.22 24.13
N PHE A 33 -46.29 -18.22 23.76
CA PHE A 33 -46.44 -18.93 22.48
C PHE A 33 -47.84 -19.54 22.33
N GLN A 34 -48.32 -20.21 23.37
CA GLN A 34 -49.67 -20.79 23.38
C GLN A 34 -50.76 -19.72 23.28
N LYS A 35 -50.57 -18.53 23.87
CA LYS A 35 -51.55 -17.43 23.76
C LYS A 35 -51.58 -16.73 22.40
N VAL A 36 -50.41 -16.49 21.81
CA VAL A 36 -50.28 -15.68 20.60
C VAL A 36 -50.50 -16.53 19.35
N ILE A 37 -50.10 -17.81 19.38
CA ILE A 37 -50.11 -18.68 18.20
C ILE A 37 -51.17 -19.77 18.34
N VAL A 38 -51.22 -20.50 19.45
CA VAL A 38 -52.12 -21.67 19.57
C VAL A 38 -53.57 -21.29 19.83
N LEU A 39 -53.84 -20.29 20.69
CA LEU A 39 -55.21 -19.86 21.00
C LEU A 39 -55.95 -19.24 19.80
N PRO A 40 -55.32 -18.45 18.92
CA PRO A 40 -56.01 -17.92 17.73
C PRO A 40 -56.22 -18.98 16.63
N LEU A 41 -55.33 -19.97 16.51
CA LEU A 41 -55.37 -20.98 15.45
C LEU A 41 -56.36 -22.14 15.72
N LYS A 42 -56.89 -22.28 16.94
CA LYS A 42 -57.67 -23.47 17.34
C LYS A 42 -59.12 -23.07 17.67
N GLU A 43 -60.07 -23.65 16.93
CA GLU A 43 -61.50 -23.33 17.01
C GLU A 43 -62.05 -23.35 18.45
N LYS A 44 -62.82 -22.30 18.78
CA LYS A 44 -63.12 -21.81 20.14
C LYS A 44 -63.96 -22.75 21.01
N GLU A 45 -64.56 -23.82 20.49
CA GLU A 45 -65.60 -24.56 21.23
C GLU A 45 -65.08 -25.66 22.18
N ASN A 46 -63.92 -26.27 21.92
CA ASN A 46 -63.46 -27.42 22.73
C ASN A 46 -62.35 -27.10 23.76
N LEU A 47 -61.61 -26.00 23.63
CA LEU A 47 -60.53 -25.65 24.57
C LEU A 47 -61.01 -24.96 25.86
N SER A 48 -62.17 -24.30 25.83
CA SER A 48 -62.75 -23.60 26.99
C SER A 48 -63.15 -24.53 28.14
N ARG A 49 -63.36 -25.83 27.85
CA ARG A 49 -63.63 -26.87 28.85
C ARG A 49 -62.38 -27.40 29.55
N ASN A 50 -61.18 -27.05 29.07
CA ASN A 50 -59.93 -27.51 29.66
C ASN A 50 -59.45 -26.52 30.75
N PRO A 51 -59.33 -26.96 32.02
CA PRO A 51 -58.95 -26.09 33.14
C PRO A 51 -57.63 -25.33 32.91
N TYR A 52 -56.67 -25.95 32.21
CA TYR A 52 -55.38 -25.33 31.91
C TYR A 52 -55.52 -24.12 30.99
N TYR A 53 -56.33 -24.20 29.93
CA TYR A 53 -56.51 -23.08 29.00
C TYR A 53 -57.39 -21.96 29.58
N THR A 54 -58.29 -22.28 30.51
CA THR A 54 -59.03 -21.30 31.30
C THR A 54 -58.10 -20.52 32.24
N HIS A 55 -57.19 -21.21 32.93
CA HIS A 55 -56.15 -20.58 33.75
C HIS A 55 -55.17 -19.74 32.90
N LEU A 56 -54.78 -20.27 31.73
CA LEU A 56 -53.91 -19.56 30.79
C LEU A 56 -54.54 -18.24 30.36
N LYS A 57 -55.84 -18.21 30.03
CA LYS A 57 -56.57 -16.96 29.71
C LYS A 57 -56.57 -15.93 30.84
N GLN A 58 -56.60 -16.37 32.10
CA GLN A 58 -56.60 -15.48 33.28
C GLN A 58 -55.22 -14.89 33.59
N LYS A 59 -54.12 -15.57 33.23
CA LYS A 59 -52.79 -14.95 33.32
C LYS A 59 -52.74 -13.75 32.37
N THR A 60 -52.46 -12.54 32.87
CA THR A 60 -52.35 -11.36 32.01
C THR A 60 -51.08 -11.43 31.15
N PHE A 61 -51.17 -11.08 29.86
CA PHE A 61 -49.99 -10.99 28.98
C PHE A 61 -48.89 -10.11 29.60
N LYS A 62 -49.32 -9.02 30.26
CA LYS A 62 -48.46 -8.10 31.02
C LYS A 62 -47.63 -8.81 32.10
N ARG A 63 -48.20 -9.77 32.84
CA ARG A 63 -47.47 -10.54 33.87
C ARG A 63 -46.40 -11.45 33.28
N CYS A 64 -46.72 -12.17 32.20
CA CYS A 64 -45.73 -13.02 31.52
C CYS A 64 -44.60 -12.19 30.88
N ALA A 65 -44.93 -11.02 30.33
CA ALA A 65 -43.93 -10.09 29.79
C ALA A 65 -43.00 -9.55 30.89
N ILE A 66 -43.55 -9.12 32.03
CA ILE A 66 -42.77 -8.63 33.19
C ILE A 66 -41.80 -9.70 33.70
N LEU A 67 -42.24 -10.96 33.81
CA LEU A 67 -41.41 -12.06 34.31
C LEU A 67 -40.30 -12.49 33.34
N LEU A 68 -40.39 -12.12 32.05
CA LEU A 68 -39.33 -12.36 31.07
C LEU A 68 -38.27 -11.25 31.04
N ILE A 69 -38.55 -10.05 31.57
CA ILE A 69 -37.61 -8.92 31.58
C ILE A 69 -36.25 -9.30 32.19
N PRO A 70 -36.16 -9.99 33.36
CA PRO A 70 -34.86 -10.35 33.94
C PRO A 70 -34.04 -11.30 33.06
N VAL A 71 -34.70 -12.25 32.39
CA VAL A 71 -34.00 -13.22 31.53
C VAL A 71 -33.59 -12.59 30.21
N LEU A 72 -34.48 -11.82 29.58
CA LEU A 72 -34.14 -11.07 28.38
C LEU A 72 -33.01 -10.08 28.67
N GLY A 73 -33.02 -9.46 29.84
CA GLY A 73 -31.92 -8.63 30.34
C GLY A 73 -30.60 -9.41 30.42
N ASN A 74 -30.59 -10.60 31.03
CA ASN A 74 -29.39 -11.44 31.13
C ASN A 74 -28.89 -11.94 29.76
N ILE A 75 -29.80 -12.27 28.84
CA ILE A 75 -29.44 -12.66 27.47
C ILE A 75 -28.85 -11.47 26.73
N LEU A 76 -29.44 -10.28 26.84
CA LEU A 76 -28.92 -9.06 26.22
C LEU A 76 -27.55 -8.67 26.79
N VAL A 77 -27.36 -8.77 28.11
CA VAL A 77 -26.07 -8.56 28.77
C VAL A 77 -25.06 -9.62 28.33
N GLY A 78 -25.46 -10.88 28.20
CA GLY A 78 -24.62 -11.95 27.66
C GLY A 78 -24.16 -11.64 26.23
N ILE A 79 -25.08 -11.25 25.34
CA ILE A 79 -24.77 -10.84 23.97
C ILE A 79 -23.85 -9.61 23.97
N TRP A 80 -24.08 -8.63 24.85
CA TRP A 80 -23.25 -7.43 24.98
C TRP A 80 -21.83 -7.74 25.47
N ASN A 81 -21.68 -8.66 26.42
CA ASN A 81 -20.38 -9.08 26.96
C ASN A 81 -19.57 -9.93 25.98
N PHE A 82 -20.24 -10.67 25.08
CA PHE A 82 -19.58 -11.46 24.03
C PHE A 82 -19.42 -10.70 22.70
N ALA A 83 -20.07 -9.54 22.54
CA ALA A 83 -19.81 -8.66 21.43
C ALA A 83 -18.41 -8.06 21.60
N PRO A 84 -17.53 -8.15 20.58
CA PRO A 84 -16.22 -7.54 20.65
C PRO A 84 -16.37 -6.05 20.94
N SER A 85 -15.70 -5.58 21.99
CA SER A 85 -15.80 -4.19 22.39
C SER A 85 -15.01 -3.32 21.40
N LYS A 86 -15.40 -2.05 21.24
CA LYS A 86 -14.59 -1.08 20.47
C LYS A 86 -13.19 -0.85 21.09
N GLU A 87 -12.98 -1.28 22.33
CA GLU A 87 -11.68 -1.28 23.02
C GLU A 87 -10.78 -2.36 22.43
N ASP A 88 -11.29 -3.59 22.27
CA ASP A 88 -10.54 -4.74 21.73
C ASP A 88 -10.02 -4.48 20.31
N ASP A 89 -10.84 -3.85 19.46
CA ASP A 89 -10.46 -3.45 18.10
C ASP A 89 -9.33 -2.41 18.09
N LYS A 90 -9.32 -1.48 19.06
CA LYS A 90 -8.25 -0.48 19.19
C LYS A 90 -6.96 -1.12 19.66
N ASP A 91 -7.02 -2.04 20.61
CA ASP A 91 -5.83 -2.73 21.13
C ASP A 91 -5.21 -3.63 20.06
N ALA A 92 -6.04 -4.35 19.29
CA ALA A 92 -5.59 -5.13 18.15
C ALA A 92 -4.94 -4.24 17.08
N LEU A 93 -5.54 -3.09 16.77
CA LEU A 93 -4.97 -2.11 15.85
C LEU A 93 -3.62 -1.57 16.36
N CYS A 94 -3.53 -1.21 17.64
CA CYS A 94 -2.29 -0.74 18.26
C CYS A 94 -1.20 -1.81 18.25
N ALA A 95 -1.54 -3.08 18.54
CA ALA A 95 -0.61 -4.19 18.47
C ALA A 95 -0.11 -4.41 17.04
N ALA A 96 -1.00 -4.34 16.04
CA ALA A 96 -0.64 -4.42 14.63
C ALA A 96 0.32 -3.29 14.21
N ILE A 97 0.05 -2.05 14.64
CA ILE A 97 0.91 -0.89 14.37
C ILE A 97 2.29 -1.09 15.01
N ARG A 98 2.38 -1.48 16.29
CA ARG A 98 3.67 -1.76 16.96
C ARG A 98 4.46 -2.83 16.22
N SER A 99 3.78 -3.88 15.76
CA SER A 99 4.41 -5.00 15.04
C SER A 99 5.07 -4.53 13.75
N VAL A 100 4.36 -3.73 12.94
CA VAL A 100 4.91 -3.19 11.67
C VAL A 100 5.93 -2.07 11.90
N GLN A 101 5.90 -1.37 13.02
CA GLN A 101 6.92 -0.38 13.40
C GLN A 101 8.26 -1.04 13.76
N HIS A 102 8.25 -2.26 14.31
CA HIS A 102 9.49 -3.01 14.52
C HIS A 102 9.97 -3.69 13.24
N ASN A 103 9.04 -4.23 12.43
CA ASN A 103 9.35 -4.87 11.16
C ASN A 103 8.26 -4.59 10.12
N GLY A 104 8.48 -3.66 9.20
CA GLY A 104 7.50 -3.26 8.19
C GLY A 104 7.08 -4.42 7.26
N MET A 105 7.93 -5.43 7.10
CA MET A 105 7.61 -6.63 6.33
C MET A 105 6.63 -7.57 7.05
N ALA A 106 6.36 -7.37 8.35
CA ALA A 106 5.33 -8.08 9.08
C ALA A 106 3.93 -7.90 8.46
N LEU A 107 3.72 -6.82 7.69
CA LEU A 107 2.50 -6.60 6.90
C LEU A 107 2.19 -7.77 5.95
N LYS A 108 3.18 -8.54 5.51
CA LYS A 108 3.01 -9.79 4.74
C LYS A 108 2.13 -10.82 5.43
N TYR A 109 2.10 -10.83 6.76
CA TYR A 109 1.37 -11.81 7.58
C TYR A 109 0.06 -11.25 8.14
N ALA A 110 -0.18 -9.95 8.00
CA ALA A 110 -1.41 -9.32 8.45
C ALA A 110 -2.64 -9.84 7.68
N SER A 111 -3.82 -9.78 8.29
CA SER A 111 -5.07 -10.13 7.63
C SER A 111 -5.40 -9.16 6.47
N PRO A 112 -6.25 -9.55 5.50
CA PRO A 112 -6.67 -8.67 4.42
C PRO A 112 -7.29 -7.34 4.91
N GLU A 113 -8.00 -7.37 6.03
CA GLU A 113 -8.62 -6.21 6.65
C GLU A 113 -7.54 -5.23 7.12
N LEU A 114 -6.53 -5.71 7.85
CA LEU A 114 -5.41 -4.90 8.33
C LEU A 114 -4.55 -4.33 7.19
N ARG A 115 -4.35 -5.09 6.09
CA ARG A 115 -3.67 -4.60 4.88
C ARG A 115 -4.45 -3.52 4.14
N ASN A 116 -5.72 -3.32 4.49
CA ASN A 116 -6.57 -2.25 3.97
C ASN A 116 -6.73 -1.10 4.98
N VAL A 117 -6.15 -1.20 6.18
CA VAL A 117 -6.12 -0.12 7.16
C VAL A 117 -4.97 0.83 6.84
N LYS A 118 -5.31 2.07 6.47
CA LYS A 118 -4.34 3.10 6.07
C LYS A 118 -3.24 3.34 7.12
N GLN A 119 -3.60 3.40 8.40
CA GLN A 119 -2.63 3.68 9.48
C GLN A 119 -1.60 2.56 9.65
N VAL A 120 -2.03 1.30 9.62
CA VAL A 120 -1.15 0.13 9.68
C VAL A 120 -0.21 0.11 8.48
N VAL A 121 -0.73 0.33 7.27
CA VAL A 121 0.10 0.37 6.06
C VAL A 121 1.06 1.54 6.09
N LEU A 122 0.65 2.73 6.55
CA LEU A 122 1.54 3.89 6.69
C LEU A 122 2.71 3.60 7.64
N ALA A 123 2.42 3.04 8.82
CA ALA A 123 3.47 2.66 9.76
C ALA A 123 4.44 1.62 9.16
N ALA A 124 3.90 0.63 8.44
CA ALA A 124 4.71 -0.38 7.77
C ALA A 124 5.62 0.21 6.68
N VAL A 125 5.11 1.09 5.81
CA VAL A 125 5.91 1.68 4.70
C VAL A 125 6.89 2.73 5.18
N GLN A 126 6.60 3.42 6.28
CA GLN A 126 7.55 4.33 6.93
C GLN A 126 8.74 3.59 7.54
N GLN A 127 8.51 2.36 8.03
CA GLN A 127 9.58 1.48 8.50
C GLN A 127 10.34 0.84 7.33
N ASN A 128 9.64 0.35 6.31
CA ASN A 128 10.21 -0.28 5.11
C ASN A 128 9.32 -0.04 3.88
N GLY A 129 9.78 0.77 2.92
CA GLY A 129 9.01 1.17 1.75
C GLY A 129 8.55 -0.01 0.89
N LYS A 130 9.29 -1.12 0.87
CA LYS A 130 8.91 -2.34 0.13
C LYS A 130 7.68 -3.04 0.72
N ALA A 131 7.30 -2.72 1.97
CA ALA A 131 6.07 -3.21 2.58
C ALA A 131 4.82 -2.83 1.75
N LEU A 132 4.90 -1.78 0.92
CA LEU A 132 3.84 -1.38 0.00
C LEU A 132 3.35 -2.54 -0.89
N LYS A 133 4.23 -3.51 -1.20
CA LYS A 133 3.88 -4.74 -1.92
C LYS A 133 2.69 -5.49 -1.32
N TYR A 134 2.55 -5.46 0.02
CA TYR A 134 1.53 -6.20 0.76
C TYR A 134 0.28 -5.38 1.04
N ALA A 135 0.29 -4.07 0.77
CA ALA A 135 -0.88 -3.23 0.95
C ALA A 135 -2.00 -3.62 -0.02
N SER A 136 -3.25 -3.36 0.39
CA SER A 136 -4.41 -3.59 -0.48
C SER A 136 -4.27 -2.80 -1.80
N PRO A 137 -4.84 -3.30 -2.92
CA PRO A 137 -4.83 -2.56 -4.19
C PRO A 137 -5.36 -1.11 -4.04
N LYS A 138 -6.35 -0.92 -3.18
CA LYS A 138 -6.92 0.40 -2.84
C LYS A 138 -5.84 1.32 -2.27
N LEU A 139 -5.06 0.87 -1.28
CA LEU A 139 -4.03 1.67 -0.64
C LEU A 139 -2.79 1.88 -1.51
N ARG A 140 -2.48 0.93 -2.41
CA ARG A 140 -1.44 1.11 -3.45
C ARG A 140 -1.79 2.18 -4.48
N ASN A 141 -3.04 2.63 -4.51
CA ASN A 141 -3.52 3.74 -5.32
C ASN A 141 -3.76 5.03 -4.50
N VAL A 142 -3.36 5.06 -3.23
CA VAL A 142 -3.44 6.27 -2.39
C VAL A 142 -2.11 7.02 -2.45
N LYS A 143 -2.13 8.21 -3.05
CA LYS A 143 -0.95 9.05 -3.25
C LYS A 143 -0.12 9.25 -1.98
N GLN A 144 -0.75 9.54 -0.83
CA GLN A 144 -0.03 9.75 0.44
C GLN A 144 0.73 8.49 0.91
N VAL A 145 0.12 7.31 0.77
CA VAL A 145 0.72 6.04 1.18
C VAL A 145 1.91 5.73 0.28
N VAL A 146 1.73 5.87 -1.04
CA VAL A 146 2.80 5.65 -2.02
C VAL A 146 3.93 6.65 -1.83
N LEU A 147 3.64 7.94 -1.60
CA LEU A 147 4.66 8.95 -1.34
C LEU A 147 5.49 8.61 -0.09
N SER A 148 4.84 8.18 1.00
CA SER A 148 5.55 7.77 2.21
C SER A 148 6.47 6.57 1.95
N ALA A 149 5.99 5.60 1.14
CA ALA A 149 6.78 4.43 0.77
C ALA A 149 7.99 4.77 -0.12
N VAL A 150 7.80 5.59 -1.16
CA VAL A 150 8.90 5.96 -2.09
C VAL A 150 9.92 6.90 -1.47
N GLN A 151 9.50 7.73 -0.50
CA GLN A 151 10.40 8.57 0.28
C GLN A 151 11.30 7.73 1.21
N GLN A 152 10.82 6.57 1.66
CA GLN A 152 11.60 5.63 2.45
C GLN A 152 12.53 4.80 1.54
N ASP A 153 12.00 4.21 0.46
CA ASP A 153 12.75 3.47 -0.55
C ASP A 153 12.16 3.74 -1.94
N GLY A 154 12.93 4.41 -2.81
CA GLY A 154 12.49 4.75 -4.17
C GLY A 154 12.02 3.53 -4.99
N LYS A 155 12.57 2.34 -4.73
CA LYS A 155 12.15 1.09 -5.41
C LYS A 155 10.73 0.65 -5.06
N ALA A 156 10.13 1.20 -3.99
CA ALA A 156 8.74 0.97 -3.64
C ALA A 156 7.78 1.40 -4.76
N LEU A 157 8.19 2.29 -5.67
CA LEU A 157 7.39 2.72 -6.82
C LEU A 157 6.91 1.54 -7.68
N LYS A 158 7.68 0.44 -7.75
CA LYS A 158 7.29 -0.80 -8.41
C LYS A 158 5.93 -1.34 -7.96
N TYR A 159 5.59 -1.11 -6.69
CA TYR A 159 4.37 -1.63 -6.07
C TYR A 159 3.20 -0.64 -6.11
N ALA A 160 3.42 0.60 -6.56
CA ALA A 160 2.35 1.58 -6.74
C ALA A 160 1.39 1.15 -7.86
N SER A 161 0.16 1.67 -7.82
CA SER A 161 -0.76 1.50 -8.94
C SER A 161 -0.19 2.11 -10.23
N PRO A 162 -0.53 1.58 -11.41
CA PRO A 162 -0.10 2.16 -12.69
C PRO A 162 -0.40 3.67 -12.76
N LYS A 163 -1.60 4.06 -12.33
CA LYS A 163 -2.01 5.47 -12.24
C LYS A 163 -1.02 6.35 -11.47
N LEU A 164 -0.48 5.88 -10.35
CA LEU A 164 0.48 6.65 -9.55
C LEU A 164 1.91 6.57 -10.08
N ARG A 165 2.24 5.56 -10.88
CA ARG A 165 3.51 5.46 -11.61
C ARG A 165 3.61 6.46 -12.77
N ASP A 166 2.50 7.07 -13.17
CA ASP A 166 2.46 8.17 -14.15
C ASP A 166 2.36 9.56 -13.53
N VAL A 167 2.25 9.65 -12.19
CA VAL A 167 2.20 10.95 -11.51
C VAL A 167 3.60 11.51 -11.34
N LYS A 168 3.92 12.56 -12.11
CA LYS A 168 5.18 13.34 -12.06
C LYS A 168 5.76 13.49 -10.65
N GLN A 169 4.98 14.03 -9.72
CA GLN A 169 5.43 14.27 -8.34
C GLN A 169 5.84 12.98 -7.60
N VAL A 170 5.09 11.89 -7.79
CA VAL A 170 5.36 10.60 -7.12
C VAL A 170 6.63 9.98 -7.67
N VAL A 171 6.79 10.00 -8.99
CA VAL A 171 7.98 9.45 -9.65
C VAL A 171 9.22 10.27 -9.34
N LEU A 172 9.15 11.61 -9.38
CA LEU A 172 10.28 12.46 -8.99
C LEU A 172 10.73 12.18 -7.56
N ALA A 173 9.80 12.05 -6.61
CA ALA A 173 10.13 11.72 -5.22
C ALA A 173 10.82 10.34 -5.10
N ALA A 174 10.45 9.37 -5.93
CA ALA A 174 11.08 8.06 -5.96
C ALA A 174 12.50 8.11 -6.56
N VAL A 175 12.65 8.82 -7.68
CA VAL A 175 13.94 8.99 -8.39
C VAL A 175 14.96 9.71 -7.51
N GLN A 176 14.53 10.74 -6.77
CA GLN A 176 15.38 11.44 -5.79
C GLN A 176 15.95 10.53 -4.70
N LYS A 177 15.27 9.42 -4.39
CA LYS A 177 15.75 8.44 -3.40
C LYS A 177 16.57 7.34 -4.03
N CYS A 178 16.21 6.91 -5.23
CA CYS A 178 16.93 5.90 -5.97
C CYS A 178 16.68 6.11 -7.46
N SER A 179 17.72 6.44 -8.22
CA SER A 179 17.67 6.68 -9.67
C SER A 179 17.06 5.48 -10.44
N TRP A 180 17.32 4.24 -9.98
CA TRP A 180 16.69 3.03 -10.53
C TRP A 180 15.17 2.96 -10.40
N ALA A 181 14.54 3.80 -9.56
CA ALA A 181 13.09 3.90 -9.51
C ALA A 181 12.47 4.34 -10.85
N LEU A 182 13.24 5.04 -11.70
CA LEU A 182 12.79 5.50 -13.01
C LEU A 182 12.37 4.34 -13.94
N GLU A 183 12.95 3.15 -13.77
CA GLU A 183 12.54 1.94 -14.49
C GLU A 183 11.06 1.58 -14.26
N TYR A 184 10.54 1.95 -13.09
CA TYR A 184 9.14 1.75 -12.72
C TYR A 184 8.25 2.97 -13.03
N ALA A 185 8.75 4.04 -13.61
CA ALA A 185 7.85 5.08 -14.13
C ALA A 185 6.99 4.51 -15.26
N GLY A 186 5.80 5.05 -15.47
CA GLY A 186 5.03 4.70 -16.67
C GLY A 186 5.64 5.31 -17.93
N GLU A 187 5.27 4.75 -19.07
CA GLU A 187 5.97 4.99 -20.34
C GLU A 187 5.81 6.42 -20.85
N ASP A 188 4.62 6.99 -20.73
CA ASP A 188 4.34 8.37 -21.11
C ASP A 188 5.29 9.34 -20.39
N LEU A 189 5.51 9.09 -19.09
CA LEU A 189 6.36 9.94 -18.29
C LEU A 189 7.85 9.76 -18.62
N ARG A 190 8.30 8.53 -18.92
CA ARG A 190 9.66 8.26 -19.38
C ARG A 190 9.98 8.91 -20.73
N ASN A 191 8.95 9.19 -21.53
CA ASN A 191 9.07 9.89 -22.81
C ASN A 191 8.79 11.41 -22.71
N ASP A 192 8.37 11.91 -21.55
CA ASP A 192 8.14 13.34 -21.33
C ASP A 192 9.48 14.08 -21.21
N ARG A 193 9.77 14.87 -22.25
CA ARG A 193 11.00 15.64 -22.37
C ARG A 193 11.29 16.54 -21.16
N LYS A 194 10.27 17.27 -20.67
CA LYS A 194 10.45 18.25 -19.57
C LYS A 194 10.74 17.55 -18.25
N PHE A 195 10.05 16.44 -18.00
CA PHE A 195 10.27 15.59 -16.84
C PHE A 195 11.68 14.99 -16.90
N PHE A 196 12.07 14.41 -18.04
CA PHE A 196 13.37 13.77 -18.15
C PHE A 196 14.54 14.76 -18.01
N LEU A 197 14.39 15.97 -18.54
CA LEU A 197 15.35 17.05 -18.33
C LEU A 197 15.53 17.39 -16.84
N ALA A 198 14.46 17.36 -16.04
CA ALA A 198 14.55 17.58 -14.60
C ALA A 198 15.24 16.42 -13.86
N VAL A 199 15.10 15.19 -14.35
CA VAL A 199 15.77 13.99 -13.81
C VAL A 199 17.27 14.04 -14.07
N VAL A 200 17.70 14.22 -15.32
CA VAL A 200 19.13 14.18 -15.68
C VAL A 200 19.95 15.32 -15.09
N ARG A 201 19.31 16.45 -14.76
CA ARG A 201 19.96 17.56 -14.04
C ARG A 201 20.36 17.22 -12.61
N GLN A 202 19.74 16.20 -12.01
CA GLN A 202 20.08 15.71 -10.67
C GLN A 202 20.89 14.41 -10.73
N HIS A 203 20.69 13.62 -11.79
CA HIS A 203 21.32 12.31 -11.98
C HIS A 203 21.60 12.07 -13.47
N GLY A 204 22.74 12.52 -13.98
CA GLY A 204 23.15 12.39 -15.38
C GLY A 204 23.21 10.95 -15.88
N ASN A 205 23.53 9.99 -14.99
CA ASN A 205 23.49 8.55 -15.30
C ASN A 205 22.09 8.05 -15.69
N ASP A 206 21.02 8.75 -15.31
CA ASP A 206 19.66 8.34 -15.68
C ASP A 206 19.38 8.45 -17.18
N LEU A 207 20.26 9.10 -17.95
CA LEU A 207 20.22 9.06 -19.41
C LEU A 207 20.17 7.63 -19.98
N ARG A 208 20.74 6.64 -19.28
CA ARG A 208 20.64 5.20 -19.63
C ARG A 208 19.21 4.67 -19.74
N HIS A 209 18.28 5.30 -19.03
CA HIS A 209 16.86 4.91 -18.95
C HIS A 209 15.99 5.71 -19.93
N ALA A 210 16.57 6.69 -20.62
CA ALA A 210 15.85 7.52 -21.57
C ALA A 210 15.53 6.75 -22.86
N SER A 211 14.40 7.07 -23.49
CA SER A 211 14.10 6.54 -24.82
C SER A 211 15.12 7.01 -25.84
N GLU A 212 15.23 6.30 -26.96
CA GLU A 212 16.18 6.63 -28.03
C GLU A 212 16.01 8.07 -28.52
N LYS A 213 14.75 8.55 -28.59
CA LYS A 213 14.42 9.94 -28.93
C LYS A 213 15.07 10.93 -27.96
N LEU A 214 15.05 10.67 -26.66
CA LEU A 214 15.62 11.54 -25.63
C LEU A 214 17.16 11.41 -25.56
N ARG A 215 17.71 10.23 -25.83
CA ARG A 215 19.16 10.03 -25.98
C ARG A 215 19.75 10.72 -27.21
N ASN A 216 18.91 11.15 -28.15
CA ASN A 216 19.25 11.96 -29.30
C ASN A 216 18.82 13.44 -29.14
N ASP A 217 18.33 13.84 -27.97
CA ASP A 217 17.97 15.24 -27.67
C ASP A 217 19.19 15.96 -27.11
N LYS A 218 19.70 16.94 -27.87
CA LYS A 218 20.92 17.67 -27.53
C LYS A 218 20.86 18.34 -26.16
N GLU A 219 19.74 18.95 -25.77
CA GLU A 219 19.63 19.65 -24.49
C GLU A 219 19.64 18.67 -23.31
N ILE A 220 18.96 17.53 -23.44
CA ILE A 220 18.93 16.49 -22.40
C ILE A 220 20.30 15.87 -22.23
N VAL A 221 20.96 15.51 -23.33
CA VAL A 221 22.31 14.91 -23.28
C VAL A 221 23.31 15.92 -22.72
N LEU A 222 23.26 17.18 -23.16
CA LEU A 222 24.14 18.22 -22.64
C LEU A 222 23.97 18.40 -21.12
N ALA A 223 22.72 18.47 -20.63
CA ALA A 223 22.44 18.54 -19.20
C ALA A 223 22.95 17.30 -18.44
N ALA A 224 22.83 16.11 -19.03
CA ALA A 224 23.29 14.87 -18.42
C ALA A 224 24.82 14.80 -18.31
N VAL A 225 25.57 15.21 -19.35
CA VAL A 225 27.04 15.18 -19.33
C VAL A 225 27.64 16.27 -18.45
N GLN A 226 26.95 17.40 -18.30
CA GLN A 226 27.35 18.46 -17.36
C GLN A 226 27.21 18.01 -15.90
N GLU A 227 26.23 17.16 -15.58
CA GLU A 227 26.10 16.56 -14.26
C GLU A 227 27.11 15.41 -14.08
N TRP A 228 27.15 14.48 -15.04
CA TRP A 228 28.02 13.30 -15.00
C TRP A 228 28.63 13.01 -16.38
N GLY A 229 29.91 13.31 -16.58
CA GLY A 229 30.58 13.22 -17.89
C GLY A 229 30.46 11.85 -18.58
N TRP A 230 30.44 10.76 -17.81
CA TRP A 230 30.25 9.40 -18.32
C TRP A 230 28.86 9.15 -18.93
N ALA A 231 27.88 10.03 -18.69
CA ALA A 231 26.58 9.96 -19.35
C ALA A 231 26.71 9.95 -20.88
N LEU A 232 27.81 10.47 -21.44
CA LEU A 232 28.11 10.45 -22.87
C LEU A 232 27.98 9.05 -23.49
N ARG A 233 28.32 7.99 -22.75
CA ARG A 233 28.20 6.60 -23.22
C ARG A 233 26.77 6.18 -23.59
N HIS A 234 25.78 6.89 -23.04
CA HIS A 234 24.36 6.63 -23.27
C HIS A 234 23.76 7.54 -24.35
N ALA A 235 24.50 8.53 -24.84
CA ALA A 235 24.06 9.39 -25.93
C ALA A 235 24.00 8.64 -27.27
N SER A 236 23.22 9.14 -28.22
CA SER A 236 23.22 8.63 -29.59
C SER A 236 24.60 8.76 -30.24
N GLU A 237 24.91 7.93 -31.24
CA GLU A 237 26.15 8.04 -32.02
C GLU A 237 26.36 9.45 -32.59
N LYS A 238 25.28 10.06 -33.10
CA LYS A 238 25.30 11.44 -33.58
C LYS A 238 25.79 12.42 -32.51
N LEU A 239 25.31 12.31 -31.29
CA LEU A 239 25.66 13.21 -30.19
C LEU A 239 27.02 12.87 -29.54
N ARG A 240 27.48 11.61 -29.64
CA ARG A 240 28.87 11.23 -29.33
C ARG A 240 29.88 11.77 -30.33
N ASN A 241 29.42 12.24 -31.49
CA ASN A 241 30.19 12.97 -32.49
C ASN A 241 29.89 14.49 -32.49
N ASP A 242 29.09 15.00 -31.55
CA ASP A 242 28.88 16.44 -31.40
C ASP A 242 29.97 17.02 -30.51
N LYS A 243 30.85 17.84 -31.11
CA LYS A 243 32.02 18.41 -30.44
C LYS A 243 31.65 19.22 -29.19
N GLU A 244 30.53 19.94 -29.18
CA GLU A 244 30.08 20.73 -28.02
C GLU A 244 29.73 19.83 -26.84
N ILE A 245 28.97 18.75 -27.09
CA ILE A 245 28.59 17.78 -26.07
C ILE A 245 29.82 17.05 -25.53
N VAL A 246 30.71 16.60 -26.42
CA VAL A 246 31.92 15.89 -26.01
C VAL A 246 32.85 16.78 -25.21
N LEU A 247 33.03 18.05 -25.61
CA LEU A 247 33.81 19.02 -24.83
C LEU A 247 33.21 19.22 -23.43
N ALA A 248 31.90 19.38 -23.30
CA ALA A 248 31.24 19.47 -22.00
C ALA A 248 31.47 18.21 -21.15
N ALA A 249 31.38 17.02 -21.77
CA ALA A 249 31.59 15.74 -21.08
C ALA A 249 33.04 15.59 -20.57
N VAL A 250 34.04 15.89 -21.40
CA VAL A 250 35.46 15.75 -21.02
C VAL A 250 35.95 16.84 -20.06
N GLN A 251 35.33 18.03 -20.10
CA GLN A 251 35.55 19.06 -19.09
C GLN A 251 35.04 18.61 -17.72
N GLN A 252 33.90 17.91 -17.70
CA GLN A 252 33.36 17.37 -16.46
C GLN A 252 34.15 16.16 -15.96
N ASP A 253 34.48 15.21 -16.84
CA ASP A 253 35.33 14.07 -16.54
C ASP A 253 36.15 13.69 -17.78
N GLY A 254 37.47 13.89 -17.73
CA GLY A 254 38.35 13.65 -18.87
C GLY A 254 38.32 12.21 -19.38
N SER A 255 37.98 11.23 -18.54
CA SER A 255 37.82 9.83 -18.97
C SER A 255 36.60 9.59 -19.86
N ALA A 256 35.65 10.53 -19.91
CA ALA A 256 34.53 10.49 -20.86
C ALA A 256 34.97 10.47 -22.34
N LEU A 257 36.23 10.84 -22.62
CA LEU A 257 36.85 10.72 -23.95
C LEU A 257 36.74 9.29 -24.51
N GLU A 258 36.75 8.27 -23.66
CA GLU A 258 36.52 6.86 -24.04
C GLU A 258 35.26 6.67 -24.88
N TYR A 259 34.23 7.46 -24.61
CA TYR A 259 32.90 7.32 -25.21
C TYR A 259 32.67 8.25 -26.40
N ALA A 260 33.62 9.13 -26.72
CA ALA A 260 33.54 9.97 -27.90
C ALA A 260 33.73 9.14 -29.19
N SER A 261 33.25 9.68 -30.31
CA SER A 261 33.52 9.13 -31.64
C SER A 261 35.03 9.01 -31.91
N GLU A 262 35.42 8.12 -32.82
CA GLU A 262 36.83 8.02 -33.27
C GLU A 262 37.33 9.37 -33.84
N GLU A 263 36.46 10.10 -34.53
CA GLU A 263 36.76 11.44 -35.07
C GLU A 263 37.14 12.42 -33.96
N LEU A 264 36.36 12.50 -32.88
CA LEU A 264 36.62 13.41 -31.77
C LEU A 264 37.72 12.91 -30.82
N ARG A 265 37.98 11.61 -30.76
CA ARG A 265 39.20 11.07 -30.12
C ARG A 265 40.48 11.38 -30.91
N ASN A 266 40.34 11.84 -32.15
CA ASN A 266 41.41 12.37 -32.98
C ASN A 266 41.35 13.90 -33.13
N ASP A 267 40.42 14.59 -32.45
CA ASP A 267 40.36 16.05 -32.39
C ASP A 267 41.30 16.53 -31.28
N ARG A 268 42.28 17.36 -31.69
CA ARG A 268 43.35 17.82 -30.79
C ARG A 268 42.80 18.65 -29.62
N GLU A 269 41.81 19.51 -29.86
CA GLU A 269 41.23 20.37 -28.82
C GLU A 269 40.49 19.53 -27.77
N VAL A 270 39.69 18.57 -28.22
CA VAL A 270 38.95 17.65 -27.34
C VAL A 270 39.92 16.83 -26.49
N VAL A 271 40.95 16.25 -27.11
CA VAL A 271 41.94 15.41 -26.42
C VAL A 271 42.77 16.23 -25.43
N ILE A 272 43.25 17.41 -25.80
CA ILE A 272 43.96 18.30 -24.86
C ILE A 272 43.07 18.66 -23.67
N THR A 273 41.79 18.97 -23.90
CA THR A 273 40.84 19.30 -22.83
C THR A 273 40.66 18.11 -21.88
N ALA A 274 40.47 16.90 -22.43
CA ALA A 274 40.32 15.68 -21.65
C ALA A 274 41.58 15.35 -20.83
N VAL A 275 42.77 15.47 -21.44
CA VAL A 275 44.06 15.18 -20.80
C VAL A 275 44.37 16.19 -19.70
N LYS A 276 44.09 17.48 -19.93
CA LYS A 276 44.23 18.51 -18.88
C LYS A 276 43.33 18.25 -17.69
N GLN A 277 42.12 17.72 -17.92
CA GLN A 277 41.21 17.40 -16.83
C GLN A 277 41.58 16.09 -16.13
N TYR A 278 42.01 15.08 -16.88
CA TYR A 278 42.44 13.79 -16.34
C TYR A 278 43.55 13.21 -17.23
N GLY A 279 44.80 13.27 -16.77
CA GLY A 279 45.96 12.90 -17.59
C GLY A 279 45.91 11.49 -18.18
N LEU A 280 45.34 10.53 -17.45
CA LEU A 280 45.17 9.16 -17.92
C LEU A 280 44.13 9.02 -19.05
N ALA A 281 43.37 10.08 -19.37
CA ALA A 281 42.50 10.13 -20.54
C ALA A 281 43.28 10.00 -21.86
N LEU A 282 44.59 10.29 -21.87
CA LEU A 282 45.44 10.15 -23.06
C LEU A 282 45.35 8.75 -23.66
N LYS A 283 45.17 7.70 -22.84
CA LYS A 283 45.05 6.31 -23.32
C LYS A 283 43.88 6.10 -24.29
N TYR A 284 42.86 6.98 -24.23
CA TYR A 284 41.69 6.94 -25.10
C TYR A 284 41.86 7.76 -26.38
N ALA A 285 42.86 8.61 -26.49
CA ALA A 285 43.12 9.37 -27.70
C ALA A 285 43.58 8.47 -28.86
N SER A 286 43.45 8.96 -30.08
CA SER A 286 44.00 8.30 -31.27
C SER A 286 45.51 8.06 -31.14
N GLU A 287 46.05 7.05 -31.82
CA GLU A 287 47.49 6.76 -31.80
C GLU A 287 48.35 7.97 -32.18
N LYS A 288 47.85 8.77 -33.13
CA LYS A 288 48.48 10.00 -33.57
C LYS A 288 48.60 11.01 -32.43
N LEU A 289 47.54 11.22 -31.66
CA LEU A 289 47.52 12.23 -30.59
C LEU A 289 48.17 11.73 -29.29
N ARG A 290 48.27 10.41 -29.08
CA ARG A 290 49.03 9.84 -27.95
C ARG A 290 50.51 10.20 -27.98
N ASN A 291 51.07 10.39 -29.17
CA ASN A 291 52.48 10.76 -29.38
C ASN A 291 52.66 12.24 -29.74
N ASP A 292 51.60 13.04 -29.70
CA ASP A 292 51.66 14.44 -30.09
C ASP A 292 52.39 15.28 -29.01
N PRO A 293 53.46 16.01 -29.37
CA PRO A 293 54.25 16.76 -28.40
C PRO A 293 53.46 17.83 -27.64
N GLU A 294 52.43 18.44 -28.24
CA GLU A 294 51.59 19.43 -27.56
C GLU A 294 50.67 18.77 -26.53
N VAL A 295 50.11 17.61 -26.87
CA VAL A 295 49.28 16.82 -25.94
C VAL A 295 50.13 16.32 -24.76
N LEU A 296 51.32 15.77 -25.03
CA LEU A 296 52.23 15.29 -23.99
C LEU A 296 52.72 16.42 -23.08
N ARG A 297 52.91 17.63 -23.60
CA ARG A 297 53.25 18.80 -22.77
C ARG A 297 52.19 19.11 -21.71
N CYS A 298 50.92 18.79 -21.98
CA CYS A 298 49.83 19.00 -21.04
C CYS A 298 49.83 18.01 -19.86
N LEU A 299 50.60 16.91 -19.92
CA LEU A 299 50.77 15.97 -18.80
C LEU A 299 51.84 16.38 -17.79
N ALA A 300 52.73 17.31 -18.17
CA ALA A 300 53.91 17.67 -17.39
C ALA A 300 53.72 18.91 -16.50
N GLY A 301 52.54 19.54 -16.54
CA GLY A 301 52.15 20.68 -15.69
C GLY A 301 51.07 20.27 -14.71
#